data_AF-A0AAV6TLI2-F1
#
_entry.id   AF-A0AAV6TLI2-F1
#
_cell.length_a   1.000
_cell.length_b   1.000
_cell.length_c   1.000
_cell.angle_alpha   90.00
_cell.angle_beta   90.00
_cell.angle_gamma   90.00
#
_symmetry.space_group_name_H-M   'P 1'
#
loop_
_entity.id
_entity.type
_entity.pdbx_description
1 polymer ?
#
loop_
_entity_poly.entity_id
_entity_poly.type
_entity_poly.pdbx_seq_one_letter_code
_entity_poly.pdbx_strand_id
1 'polypeptide(L)'
;MTETSQWQHVSSEDNPADLVSRGLEPIRLVNNELWWHGPSFIQSEIGGTPVRLNVEYLEQETKTVMLVKEDSDFLGDILGISNCFDKIVRVLGFIFRFVSNCRGKKQQRVLHLGPLSTQELSNAKRHVVRLVQEVEFKEDLVNIKKGKPPSGKIRT
;
A
#
# COMPACT_ATOMS: atom_id res chain seq x y z
N MET A 1 -25.65 21.32 4.09
CA MET A 1 -24.90 20.32 3.29
C MET A 1 -25.69 20.05 2.03
N THR A 2 -25.07 20.03 0.86
CA THR A 2 -25.73 19.72 -0.42
C THR A 2 -25.97 18.22 -0.55
N GLU A 3 -27.08 17.81 -1.15
CA GLU A 3 -27.34 16.40 -1.49
C GLU A 3 -26.50 15.98 -2.70
N THR A 4 -26.02 14.73 -2.72
CA THR A 4 -25.20 14.20 -3.84
C THR A 4 -25.94 14.20 -5.17
N SER A 5 -27.28 14.14 -5.15
CA SER A 5 -28.18 14.24 -6.31
C SER A 5 -28.11 15.59 -7.04
N GLN A 6 -27.59 16.64 -6.38
CA GLN A 6 -27.52 17.99 -6.94
C GLN A 6 -26.24 18.22 -7.76
N TRP A 7 -25.27 17.32 -7.68
CA TRP A 7 -23.98 17.44 -8.37
C TRP A 7 -24.09 16.91 -9.81
N GLN A 8 -23.69 17.74 -10.77
CA GLN A 8 -23.66 17.38 -12.18
C GLN A 8 -22.22 17.41 -12.70
N HIS A 9 -21.96 16.58 -13.72
CA HIS A 9 -20.67 16.55 -14.38
C HIS A 9 -20.51 17.77 -15.30
N VAL A 10 -19.35 18.43 -15.20
CA VAL A 10 -18.92 19.50 -16.10
C VAL A 10 -17.78 18.95 -16.94
N SER A 11 -17.82 19.16 -18.27
CA SER A 11 -16.75 18.75 -19.16
C SER A 11 -15.43 19.44 -18.77
N SER A 12 -14.29 18.80 -19.05
CA SER A 12 -12.98 19.41 -18.76
C SER A 12 -12.75 20.73 -19.49
N GLU A 13 -13.34 20.92 -20.67
CA GLU A 13 -13.25 22.14 -21.47
C GLU A 13 -14.03 23.29 -20.82
N ASP A 14 -15.10 22.97 -20.10
CA ASP A 14 -15.97 23.91 -19.41
C ASP A 14 -15.62 24.08 -17.91
N ASN A 15 -14.62 23.35 -17.40
CA ASN A 15 -14.21 23.43 -16.00
C ASN A 15 -13.13 24.51 -15.81
N PRO A 16 -13.43 25.68 -15.21
CA PRO A 16 -12.42 26.72 -14.99
C PRO A 16 -11.25 26.24 -14.11
N ALA A 17 -11.47 25.29 -13.20
CA ALA A 17 -10.40 24.73 -12.36
C ALA A 17 -9.36 23.92 -13.15
N ASP A 18 -9.76 23.34 -14.30
CA ASP A 18 -8.84 22.59 -15.18
C ASP A 18 -7.76 23.49 -15.80
N LEU A 19 -8.07 24.78 -16.03
CA LEU A 19 -7.11 25.73 -16.62
C LEU A 19 -5.89 25.92 -15.71
N VAL A 20 -6.13 26.11 -14.41
CA VAL A 20 -5.05 26.31 -13.44
C VAL A 20 -4.35 24.99 -13.12
N SER A 21 -5.08 23.88 -13.00
CA SER A 21 -4.48 22.57 -12.70
C SER A 21 -3.58 22.04 -13.85
N ARG A 22 -3.83 22.48 -15.09
CA ARG A 22 -2.98 22.17 -16.27
C ARG A 22 -1.85 23.17 -16.51
N GLY A 23 -1.69 24.17 -15.65
CA GLY A 23 -0.57 25.10 -15.68
C GLY A 23 -0.74 26.27 -16.65
N LEU A 24 -1.95 26.82 -16.80
CA LEU A 24 -2.16 28.05 -17.56
C LEU A 24 -1.31 29.19 -16.97
N GLU A 25 -0.57 29.89 -17.84
CA GLU A 25 0.23 31.05 -17.44
C GLU A 25 -0.65 32.16 -16.85
N PRO A 26 -0.22 32.84 -15.75
CA PRO A 26 -1.02 33.87 -15.09
C PRO A 26 -1.48 34.99 -16.03
N ILE A 27 -0.66 35.36 -17.02
CA ILE A 27 -0.99 36.43 -17.98
C ILE A 27 -2.16 36.07 -18.89
N ARG A 28 -2.35 34.78 -19.17
CA ARG A 28 -3.50 34.29 -19.96
C ARG A 28 -4.77 34.19 -19.13
N LEU A 29 -4.64 34.09 -17.81
CA LEU A 29 -5.78 34.04 -16.88
C LEU A 29 -6.50 35.40 -16.77
N VAL A 30 -5.75 36.50 -16.88
CA VAL A 30 -6.31 37.87 -16.77
C VAL A 30 -7.45 38.11 -17.77
N ASN A 31 -7.33 37.57 -18.99
CA ASN A 31 -8.32 37.73 -20.05
C ASN A 31 -9.16 36.46 -20.28
N ASN A 32 -9.20 35.53 -19.31
CA ASN A 32 -9.91 34.26 -19.49
C ASN A 32 -11.38 34.37 -19.05
N GLU A 33 -12.29 34.44 -20.02
CA GLU A 33 -13.71 34.58 -19.76
C GLU A 33 -14.30 33.38 -19.00
N LEU A 34 -13.85 32.16 -19.29
CA LEU A 34 -14.31 30.94 -18.62
C LEU A 34 -14.00 30.95 -17.11
N TRP A 35 -12.83 31.45 -16.73
CA TRP A 35 -12.43 31.57 -15.31
C TRP A 35 -13.25 32.61 -14.56
N TRP A 36 -13.45 33.78 -15.17
CA TRP A 36 -14.11 34.91 -14.50
C TRP A 36 -15.63 34.86 -14.55
N HIS A 37 -16.20 34.31 -15.62
CA HIS A 37 -17.64 34.28 -15.85
C HIS A 37 -18.23 32.87 -15.74
N GLY A 38 -17.40 31.83 -15.67
CA GLY A 38 -17.86 30.45 -15.65
C GLY A 38 -18.40 30.00 -17.02
N PRO A 39 -18.77 28.72 -17.14
CA PRO A 39 -19.29 28.18 -18.38
C PRO A 39 -20.70 28.72 -18.69
N SER A 40 -20.99 28.83 -19.98
CA SER A 40 -22.21 29.44 -20.51
C SER A 40 -23.50 28.77 -20.03
N PHE A 41 -23.48 27.46 -19.73
CA PHE A 41 -24.64 26.73 -19.20
C PHE A 41 -25.05 27.15 -17.77
N ILE A 42 -24.16 27.80 -17.01
CA ILE A 42 -24.49 28.39 -15.70
C ILE A 42 -25.17 29.75 -15.89
N GLN A 43 -24.86 30.44 -16.98
CA GLN A 43 -25.37 31.79 -17.27
C GLN A 43 -26.73 31.76 -17.98
N SER A 44 -27.08 30.66 -18.64
CA SER A 44 -28.40 30.49 -19.24
C SER A 44 -29.45 30.10 -18.19
N GLU A 45 -30.43 30.98 -17.96
CA GLU A 45 -31.68 30.56 -17.34
C GLU A 45 -32.35 29.53 -18.27
N ILE A 46 -32.63 28.33 -17.75
CA ILE A 46 -33.31 27.18 -18.38
C ILE A 46 -32.37 26.08 -18.93
N GLY A 47 -32.13 25.08 -18.07
CA GLY A 47 -32.53 23.70 -18.39
C GLY A 47 -31.81 22.97 -19.52
N GLY A 48 -30.47 23.00 -19.57
CA GLY A 48 -29.72 22.05 -20.39
C GLY A 48 -29.88 20.62 -19.85
N THR A 49 -30.39 19.70 -20.67
CA THR A 49 -30.48 18.27 -20.33
C THR A 49 -29.09 17.72 -19.97
N PRO A 50 -28.94 16.94 -18.88
CA PRO A 50 -27.64 16.41 -18.49
C PRO A 50 -27.12 15.49 -19.59
N VAL A 51 -25.97 15.85 -20.17
CA VAL A 51 -25.20 14.95 -21.03
C VAL A 51 -24.78 13.77 -20.17
N ARG A 52 -25.49 12.64 -20.31
CA ARG A 52 -25.07 11.36 -19.74
C ARG A 52 -23.84 10.90 -20.52
N LEU A 53 -22.67 11.32 -20.08
CA LEU A 53 -21.45 10.64 -20.50
C LEU A 53 -21.51 9.23 -19.91
N ASN A 54 -21.51 8.22 -20.79
CA ASN A 54 -21.11 6.87 -20.40
C ASN A 54 -19.62 6.95 -20.04
N VAL A 55 -19.32 7.39 -18.82
CA VAL A 55 -17.96 7.37 -18.29
C VAL A 55 -17.65 5.92 -17.96
N GLU A 56 -17.14 5.21 -18.95
CA GLU A 56 -16.42 3.97 -18.70
C GLU A 56 -15.20 4.36 -17.86
N TYR A 57 -15.27 4.09 -16.57
CA TYR A 57 -14.25 4.46 -15.59
C TYR A 57 -12.97 3.66 -15.91
N LEU A 58 -12.11 4.22 -16.77
CA LEU A 58 -10.77 3.70 -16.98
C LEU A 58 -9.99 4.00 -15.70
N GLU A 59 -9.92 3.01 -14.80
CA GLU A 59 -8.97 3.01 -13.69
C GLU A 59 -7.56 3.24 -14.28
N GLN A 60 -7.03 4.45 -14.15
CA GLN A 60 -5.62 4.70 -14.44
C GLN A 60 -4.79 3.90 -13.44
N GLU A 61 -4.18 2.81 -13.90
CA GLU A 61 -3.21 2.05 -13.11
C GLU A 61 -1.97 2.93 -12.86
N THR A 62 -1.93 3.64 -11.74
CA THR A 62 -0.69 4.27 -11.25
C THR A 62 0.26 3.16 -10.79
N LYS A 63 1.26 2.83 -11.61
CA LYS A 63 2.33 1.90 -11.22
C LYS A 63 3.30 2.60 -10.27
N THR A 64 3.09 2.43 -8.97
CA THR A 64 4.06 2.84 -7.94
C THR A 64 5.28 1.91 -8.00
N VAL A 65 6.46 2.46 -8.28
CA VAL A 65 7.73 1.72 -8.24
C VAL A 65 8.34 1.87 -6.85
N MET A 66 8.57 0.75 -6.16
CA MET A 66 9.26 0.73 -4.87
C MET A 66 10.71 0.29 -5.07
N LEU A 67 11.67 1.14 -4.71
CA LEU A 67 13.10 0.80 -4.68
C LEU A 67 13.42 0.19 -3.31
N VAL A 68 13.88 -1.06 -3.29
CA VAL A 68 14.34 -1.72 -2.06
C VAL A 68 15.85 -1.59 -1.97
N LYS A 69 16.36 -1.08 -0.85
CA LYS A 69 17.80 -1.06 -0.55
C LYS A 69 18.19 -2.41 0.06
N GLU A 70 19.24 -3.03 -0.45
CA GLU A 70 19.68 -4.40 -0.07
C GLU A 70 20.32 -4.50 1.33
N ASP A 71 20.49 -3.35 2.01
CA ASP A 71 21.31 -3.17 3.21
C ASP A 71 20.53 -3.30 4.55
N SER A 72 19.32 -3.86 4.57
CA SER A 72 18.53 -3.96 5.81
C SER A 72 18.95 -5.16 6.67
N ASP A 73 19.42 -4.92 7.89
CA ASP A 73 19.52 -5.94 8.93
C ASP A 73 18.12 -6.26 9.48
N PHE A 74 17.39 -7.08 8.72
CA PHE A 74 16.03 -7.47 9.05
C PHE A 74 15.90 -8.07 10.46
N LEU A 75 16.90 -8.83 10.91
CA LEU A 75 16.87 -9.45 12.23
C LEU A 75 17.01 -8.37 13.32
N GLY A 76 17.99 -7.47 13.18
CA GLY A 76 18.18 -6.33 14.07
C GLY A 76 16.93 -5.45 14.14
N ASP A 77 16.35 -5.12 12.98
CA ASP A 77 15.14 -4.31 12.89
C ASP A 77 13.96 -4.95 13.62
N ILE A 78 13.71 -6.26 13.41
CA ILE A 78 12.60 -6.98 14.04
C ILE A 78 12.80 -7.13 15.56
N LEU A 79 14.01 -7.46 16.00
CA LEU A 79 14.32 -7.60 17.43
C LEU A 79 14.28 -6.25 18.15
N GLY A 80 14.63 -5.16 17.45
CA GLY A 80 14.58 -3.79 17.95
C GLY A 80 13.16 -3.25 18.23
N ILE A 81 12.11 -3.91 17.72
CA ILE A 81 10.72 -3.47 17.93
C ILE A 81 10.29 -3.56 19.40
N SER A 82 10.79 -4.55 20.15
CA SER A 82 10.29 -4.85 21.50
C SER A 82 11.14 -5.89 22.23
N ASN A 83 11.36 -5.72 23.53
CA ASN A 83 11.99 -6.75 24.38
C ASN A 83 11.05 -7.90 24.78
N CYS A 84 9.75 -7.79 24.48
CA CYS A 84 8.76 -8.86 24.69
C CYS A 84 8.71 -9.78 23.45
N PHE A 85 9.13 -11.03 23.62
CA PHE A 85 9.16 -12.03 22.53
C PHE A 85 7.78 -12.28 21.92
N ASP A 86 6.73 -12.44 22.73
CA ASP A 86 5.37 -12.65 22.23
C ASP A 86 4.87 -11.47 21.38
N LYS A 87 5.30 -10.25 21.70
CA LYS A 87 4.99 -9.06 20.89
C LYS A 87 5.70 -9.11 19.54
N ILE A 88 6.99 -9.47 19.48
CA ILE A 88 7.72 -9.67 18.23
C ILE A 88 7.01 -10.72 17.36
N VAL A 89 6.66 -11.88 17.93
CA VAL A 89 5.96 -12.95 17.21
C VAL A 89 4.63 -12.46 16.63
N ARG A 90 3.86 -11.67 17.38
CA ARG A 90 2.60 -11.09 16.89
C ARG A 90 2.84 -10.10 15.75
N VAL A 91 3.81 -9.20 15.88
CA VAL A 91 4.14 -8.24 14.82
C VAL A 91 4.53 -8.98 13.53
N LEU A 92 5.44 -9.94 13.61
CA LEU A 92 5.86 -10.73 12.47
C LEU A 92 4.70 -11.56 11.88
N GLY A 93 3.82 -12.10 12.73
CA GLY A 93 2.60 -12.78 12.30
C GLY A 93 1.69 -11.90 11.47
N PHE A 94 1.48 -10.64 11.88
CA PHE A 94 0.70 -9.68 11.10
C PHE A 94 1.38 -9.28 9.78
N ILE A 95 2.71 -9.13 9.77
CA ILE A 95 3.48 -8.89 8.54
C ILE A 95 3.28 -10.03 7.54
N PHE A 96 3.42 -11.28 7.99
CA PHE A 96 3.21 -12.45 7.13
C PHE A 96 1.78 -12.56 6.61
N ARG A 97 0.79 -12.28 7.45
CA ARG A 97 -0.62 -12.21 7.03
C ARG A 97 -0.83 -11.13 5.98
N PHE A 98 -0.28 -9.94 6.19
CA PHE A 98 -0.36 -8.85 5.22
C PHE A 98 0.22 -9.28 3.86
N VAL A 99 1.43 -9.84 3.85
CA VAL A 99 2.05 -10.37 2.64
C VAL A 99 1.16 -11.43 1.98
N SER A 100 0.58 -12.35 2.76
CA SER A 100 -0.33 -13.37 2.24
C SER A 100 -1.59 -12.75 1.61
N ASN A 101 -2.21 -11.77 2.26
CA ASN A 101 -3.39 -11.06 1.77
C ASN A 101 -3.09 -10.25 0.50
N CYS A 102 -1.85 -9.80 0.30
CA CYS A 102 -1.43 -9.08 -0.89
C CYS A 102 -1.03 -9.99 -2.06
N ARG A 103 -0.74 -11.27 -1.81
CA ARG A 103 -0.36 -12.23 -2.85
C ARG A 103 -1.58 -12.66 -3.68
N GLY A 104 -1.43 -12.72 -5.00
CA GLY A 104 -2.47 -13.13 -5.94
C GLY A 104 -3.25 -11.98 -6.59
N LYS A 105 -4.05 -12.32 -7.61
CA LYS A 105 -4.92 -11.37 -8.34
C LYS A 105 -6.04 -10.88 -7.42
N LYS A 106 -6.38 -9.59 -7.49
CA LYS A 106 -7.37 -8.93 -6.60
C LYS A 106 -8.69 -9.72 -6.49
N GLN A 107 -9.18 -10.29 -7.60
CA GLN A 107 -10.43 -11.05 -7.66
C GLN A 107 -10.40 -12.40 -6.94
N GLN A 108 -9.23 -12.95 -6.63
CA GLN A 108 -9.04 -14.28 -6.03
C GLN A 108 -8.47 -14.21 -4.61
N ARG A 109 -8.30 -12.99 -4.05
CA ARG A 109 -7.72 -12.81 -2.72
C ARG A 109 -8.73 -13.21 -1.65
N VAL A 110 -8.31 -14.10 -0.76
CA VAL A 110 -9.01 -14.38 0.50
C VAL A 110 -8.34 -13.54 1.58
N LEU A 111 -9.08 -12.58 2.15
CA LEU A 111 -8.56 -11.71 3.20
C LEU A 111 -8.72 -12.38 4.56
N HIS A 112 -7.61 -12.66 5.22
CA HIS A 112 -7.61 -13.06 6.62
C HIS A 112 -7.69 -11.82 7.51
N LEU A 113 -8.72 -11.77 8.36
CA LEU A 113 -9.03 -10.65 9.27
C LEU A 113 -9.14 -11.15 10.73
N GLY A 114 -9.07 -10.22 11.68
CA GLY A 114 -9.24 -10.53 13.11
C GLY A 114 -7.96 -10.99 13.82
N PRO A 115 -8.06 -11.71 14.95
CA PRO A 115 -6.90 -12.20 15.70
C PRO A 115 -6.00 -13.14 14.89
N LEU A 116 -4.72 -13.23 15.27
CA LEU A 116 -3.80 -14.22 14.69
C LEU A 116 -4.19 -15.63 15.10
N SER A 117 -4.22 -16.55 14.13
CA SER A 117 -4.40 -17.96 14.41
C SER A 117 -3.17 -18.54 15.13
N THR A 118 -3.36 -19.65 15.83
CA THR A 118 -2.28 -20.41 16.46
C THR A 118 -1.22 -20.84 15.44
N GLN A 119 -1.63 -21.17 14.21
CA GLN A 119 -0.73 -21.54 13.13
C GLN A 119 0.14 -20.38 12.68
N GLU A 120 -0.43 -19.17 12.54
CA GLU A 120 0.33 -17.97 12.18
C GLU A 120 1.35 -17.60 13.26
N LEU A 121 0.94 -17.67 14.53
CA LEU A 121 1.85 -17.45 15.66
C LEU A 121 2.97 -18.50 15.70
N SER A 122 2.65 -19.78 15.48
CA SER A 122 3.64 -20.87 15.41
C SER A 122 4.64 -20.66 14.27
N ASN A 123 4.15 -20.25 13.10
CA ASN A 123 4.98 -19.97 11.93
C ASN A 123 5.90 -18.77 12.16
N ALA A 124 5.36 -17.67 12.70
CA ALA A 124 6.13 -16.48 13.05
C ALA A 124 7.20 -16.80 14.09
N LYS A 125 6.83 -17.50 15.17
CA LYS A 125 7.77 -17.94 16.21
C LYS A 125 8.92 -18.76 15.62
N ARG A 126 8.61 -19.76 14.80
CA ARG A 126 9.61 -20.62 14.15
C ARG A 126 10.50 -19.85 13.18
N HIS A 127 10.00 -18.76 12.62
CA HIS A 127 10.78 -17.91 11.73
C HIS A 127 11.81 -17.09 12.51
N VAL A 128 11.40 -16.44 13.61
CA VAL A 128 12.34 -15.68 14.48
C VAL A 128 13.45 -16.60 14.99
N VAL A 129 13.09 -17.78 15.50
CA VAL A 129 14.08 -18.76 15.98
C VAL A 129 15.07 -19.14 14.89
N ARG A 130 14.58 -19.40 13.67
CA ARG A 130 15.46 -19.74 12.54
C ARG A 130 16.41 -18.61 12.16
N LEU A 131 15.93 -17.37 12.12
CA LEU A 131 16.79 -16.22 11.81
C LEU A 131 17.93 -16.07 12.82
N VAL A 132 17.61 -16.14 14.11
CA VAL A 132 18.64 -16.10 15.17
C VAL A 132 19.59 -17.27 15.02
N GLN A 133 19.08 -18.48 14.71
CA GLN A 133 19.94 -19.65 14.51
C GLN A 133 20.89 -19.51 13.32
N GLU A 134 20.42 -18.93 12.21
CA GLU A 134 21.22 -18.72 11.00
C GLU A 134 22.37 -17.73 11.23
N VAL A 135 22.18 -16.76 12.12
CA VAL A 135 23.19 -15.77 12.49
C VAL A 135 24.15 -16.34 13.55
N GLU A 136 23.63 -16.80 14.68
CA GLU A 136 24.43 -17.19 15.85
C GLU A 136 25.09 -18.57 15.71
N PHE A 137 24.43 -19.52 15.03
CA PHE A 137 24.86 -20.92 14.92
C PHE A 137 25.20 -21.30 13.48
N LYS A 138 25.71 -20.33 12.70
CA LYS A 138 26.03 -20.51 11.28
C LYS A 138 26.95 -21.73 11.02
N GLU A 139 27.98 -21.89 11.84
CA GLU A 139 28.92 -23.01 11.71
C GLU A 139 28.27 -24.36 12.05
N ASP A 140 27.50 -24.43 13.13
CA ASP A 140 26.76 -25.63 13.53
C ASP A 140 25.77 -26.05 12.45
N LEU A 141 25.02 -25.11 11.89
CA LEU A 141 24.10 -25.37 10.78
C LEU A 141 24.82 -25.90 9.55
N VAL A 142 26.02 -25.41 9.25
CA VAL A 142 26.86 -25.92 8.16
C VAL A 142 27.34 -27.35 8.45
N ASN A 143 27.75 -27.62 9.69
CA ASN A 143 28.21 -28.95 10.09
C ASN A 143 27.07 -29.98 10.04
N ILE A 144 25.91 -29.65 10.60
CA ILE A 144 24.71 -30.49 10.58
C ILE A 144 24.29 -30.80 9.13
N LYS A 145 24.28 -29.80 8.24
CA LYS A 145 23.98 -30.02 6.81
C LYS A 145 24.98 -30.95 6.12
N LYS A 146 26.22 -31.03 6.61
CA LYS A 146 27.28 -31.93 6.11
C LYS A 146 27.31 -33.28 6.84
N GLY A 147 26.36 -33.56 7.73
CA GLY A 147 26.34 -34.78 8.55
C GLY A 147 27.43 -34.84 9.62
N LYS A 148 28.06 -33.70 9.94
CA LYS A 148 29.08 -33.56 10.98
C LYS A 148 28.44 -33.10 12.30
N PRO A 149 29.00 -33.45 13.46
CA PRO A 149 28.53 -32.94 14.73
C PRO A 149 28.69 -31.41 14.82
N PRO A 150 27.83 -30.70 15.57
CA PRO A 150 28.00 -29.28 15.87
C PRO A 150 29.32 -29.01 16.62
N SER A 151 29.88 -27.81 16.47
CA SER A 151 31.20 -27.41 16.95
C SER A 151 31.25 -27.15 18.47
N GLY A 152 30.11 -26.97 19.15
CA GLY A 152 30.05 -26.71 20.59
C GLY A 152 29.75 -27.94 21.46
N LYS A 153 30.46 -28.09 22.59
CA LYS A 153 29.94 -28.84 23.75
C LYS A 153 28.73 -28.08 24.29
N ILE A 154 27.61 -28.75 24.50
CA ILE A 154 26.42 -28.18 25.15
C ILE A 154 26.89 -27.60 26.49
N ARG A 155 26.88 -26.27 26.64
CA ARG A 155 27.06 -25.62 27.94
C ARG A 155 25.80 -25.93 28.75
N THR A 156 25.88 -27.00 29.53
CA THR A 156 24.95 -27.31 30.63
C THR A 156 25.05 -26.27 31.72
#